data_AF-M5EKB3-F1
#
_entry.id   AF-M5EKB3-F1
#
_cell.length_a   1.000
_cell.length_b   1.000
_cell.length_c   1.000
_cell.angle_alpha   90.00
_cell.angle_beta   90.00
_cell.angle_gamma   90.00
#
_symmetry.space_group_name_H-M   'P 1'
#
loop_
_entity.id
_entity.type
_entity.pdbx_description
1 polymer ?
#
loop_
_entity_poly.entity_id
_entity_poly.type
_entity_poly.pdbx_seq_one_letter_code
_entity_poly.pdbx_strand_id
1 'polypeptide(L)' 'MVAKVGDDPLIVAGQYGEGRSVAFASDCAPHWAPAAFVEWQGYAPLWRQLTAWASGK' A
#
# COMPACT_ATOMS: atom_id res chain seq x y z
N MET A 1 4.68 -8.30 -6.70
CA MET A 1 3.25 -7.90 -6.69
C MET A 1 2.65 -8.32 -5.37
N VAL A 2 1.91 -7.42 -4.69
CA VAL A 2 1.32 -7.66 -3.36
C VAL A 2 -0.20 -7.76 -3.44
N ALA A 3 -0.86 -6.86 -4.18
CA ALA A 3 -2.31 -6.90 -4.40
C ALA A 3 -2.68 -6.34 -5.78
N LYS A 4 -3.86 -6.73 -6.27
CA LYS A 4 -4.46 -6.26 -7.53
C LYS A 4 -5.91 -5.79 -7.32
N VAL A 5 -6.38 -4.92 -8.20
CA VAL A 5 -7.81 -4.62 -8.39
C VAL A 5 -8.15 -5.00 -9.83
N GLY A 6 -8.94 -6.06 -10.00
CA GLY A 6 -9.11 -6.69 -11.31
C GLY A 6 -7.78 -7.18 -11.87
N ASP A 7 -7.45 -6.74 -13.08
CA ASP A 7 -6.20 -7.10 -13.77
C ASP A 7 -5.05 -6.13 -13.46
N ASP A 8 -5.34 -4.98 -12.85
CA ASP A 8 -4.37 -3.94 -12.58
C ASP A 8 -3.67 -4.10 -11.21
N PRO A 9 -2.37 -3.76 -11.10
CA PRO A 9 -1.65 -3.79 -9.83
C PRO A 9 -2.14 -2.68 -8.90
N LEU A 10 -2.55 -3.06 -7.69
CA LEU A 10 -2.90 -2.11 -6.62
C LEU A 10 -1.70 -1.81 -5.73
N ILE A 11 -0.99 -2.86 -5.31
CA ILE A 11 0.19 -2.74 -4.44
C ILE A 11 1.34 -3.53 -5.04
N VAL A 12 2.46 -2.86 -5.25
CA VAL A 12 3.71 -3.46 -5.69
C VAL A 12 4.82 -3.07 -4.72
N ALA A 13 5.61 -4.05 -4.32
CA ALA A 13 6.80 -3.86 -3.51
C ALA A 13 7.99 -4.42 -4.27
N GLY A 14 9.13 -3.72 -4.22
CA GLY A 14 10.34 -4.08 -4.95
C GLY A 14 11.60 -3.46 -4.34
N GLN A 15 12.74 -3.81 -4.90
CA GLN A 15 14.05 -3.31 -4.48
C GLN A 15 14.76 -2.65 -5.66
N TYR A 16 15.55 -1.62 -5.36
CA TYR A 16 16.45 -0.98 -6.31
C TYR A 16 17.76 -0.63 -5.60
N GLY A 17 18.86 -1.28 -6.03
CA GLY A 17 20.08 -1.31 -5.22
C GLY A 17 19.80 -1.85 -3.82
N GLU A 18 20.31 -1.16 -2.80
CA GLU A 18 20.07 -1.49 -1.39
C GLU A 18 18.72 -0.97 -0.85
N GLY A 19 17.99 -0.19 -1.65
CA GLY A 19 16.72 0.43 -1.26
C GLY A 19 15.51 -0.48 -1.46
N ARG A 20 14.50 -0.32 -0.59
CA ARG A 20 13.17 -0.92 -0.75
C ARG A 20 12.16 0.15 -1.14
N SER A 21 11.20 -0.20 -2.00
CA SER A 21 10.16 0.74 -2.46
C SER A 21 8.81 0.04 -2.59
N VAL A 22 7.75 0.79 -2.28
CA VAL A 22 6.36 0.36 -2.40
C VAL A 22 5.60 1.38 -3.24
N ALA A 23 4.81 0.90 -4.20
CA ALA A 23 3.83 1.68 -4.93
C ALA A 23 2.42 1.21 -4.54
N PHE A 24 1.57 2.15 -4.13
CA PHE A 24 0.15 1.97 -3.88
C PHE A 24 -0.62 2.80 -4.92
N ALA A 25 -1.38 2.15 -5.80
CA ALA A 25 -1.99 2.75 -6.99
C ALA A 25 -3.41 3.30 -6.76
N SER A 26 -3.75 3.60 -5.50
CA SER A 26 -4.97 4.30 -5.11
C SER A 26 -4.60 5.42 -4.13
N ASP A 27 -5.58 6.07 -3.51
CA ASP A 27 -5.36 7.19 -2.59
C ASP A 27 -5.35 6.72 -1.12
N CYS A 28 -4.57 7.43 -0.30
CA CYS A 28 -4.54 7.26 1.15
C CYS A 28 -5.60 8.13 1.86
N ALA A 29 -6.42 8.87 1.12
CA ALA A 29 -7.46 9.72 1.67
C ALA A 29 -8.73 9.66 0.81
N PRO A 30 -9.87 10.16 1.34
CA PRO A 30 -11.12 10.25 0.58
C PRO A 30 -10.96 10.91 -0.79
N HIS A 31 -11.97 10.74 -1.65
CA HIS A 31 -12.02 10.98 -3.11
C HIS A 31 -11.75 9.72 -3.95
N TRP A 32 -10.66 8.99 -3.71
CA TRP A 32 -10.46 7.66 -4.32
C TRP A 32 -10.47 6.52 -3.29
N ALA A 33 -10.27 6.81 -2.01
CA ALA A 33 -10.50 5.88 -0.92
C ALA A 33 -11.96 5.96 -0.45
N PRO A 34 -12.79 4.90 -0.63
CA PRO A 34 -14.13 4.87 -0.07
C PRO A 34 -14.09 4.86 1.46
N ALA A 35 -15.13 5.38 2.11
CA ALA A 35 -15.24 5.38 3.58
C ALA A 35 -15.00 3.98 4.18
N ALA A 36 -15.58 2.95 3.57
CA ALA A 36 -15.38 1.57 4.00
C ALA A 36 -13.91 1.10 4.00
N PHE A 37 -13.04 1.67 3.15
CA PHE A 37 -11.61 1.38 3.16
C PHE A 37 -10.89 2.13 4.28
N VAL A 38 -11.22 3.41 4.48
CA VAL A 38 -10.60 4.24 5.52
C VAL A 38 -10.99 3.78 6.92
N GLU A 39 -12.23 3.31 7.09
CA GLU A 39 -12.79 2.81 8.34
C GLU A 39 -12.48 1.33 8.59
N TRP A 40 -11.89 0.63 7.62
CA TRP A 40 -11.52 -0.76 7.76
C TRP A 40 -10.47 -0.93 8.87
N GLN A 41 -10.65 -1.94 9.73
CA GLN A 41 -9.71 -2.24 10.83
C GLN A 41 -8.27 -2.48 10.35
N GLY A 42 -8.09 -2.89 9.10
CA GLY A 42 -6.78 -3.10 8.49
C GLY A 42 -6.12 -1.83 7.92
N TYR A 43 -6.81 -0.68 7.88
CA TYR A 43 -6.30 0.56 7.29
C TYR A 43 -4.99 1.02 7.94
N ALA A 44 -4.97 1.21 9.27
CA ALA A 44 -3.75 1.58 9.99
C ALA A 44 -2.67 0.48 9.97
N PRO A 45 -2.99 -0.82 10.18
CA PRO A 45 -2.03 -1.91 9.99
C PRO A 45 -1.38 -1.95 8.60
N LEU A 46 -2.13 -1.66 7.52
CA LEU A 46 -1.62 -1.65 6.15
C LEU A 46 -0.49 -0.63 6.02
N TRP A 47 -0.76 0.64 6.33
CA TRP A 47 0.23 1.71 6.20
C TRP A 47 1.46 1.50 7.08
N ARG A 48 1.26 1.03 8.32
CA ARG A 48 2.37 0.69 9.23
C ARG A 48 3.27 -0.39 8.64
N GLN A 49 2.70 -1.44 8.05
CA GLN A 49 3.47 -2.53 7.46
C GLN A 49 4.18 -2.11 6.17
N LEU A 50 3.51 -1.33 5.30
CA LEU A 50 4.13 -0.83 4.07
C LEU A 50 5.34 0.08 4.38
N THR A 51 5.19 0.98 5.34
CA THR A 51 6.27 1.91 5.74
C THR A 51 7.38 1.23 6.52
N ALA A 52 7.07 0.29 7.41
CA ALA A 52 8.08 -0.53 8.10
C ALA A 52 8.92 -1.31 7.08
N TRP A 53 8.26 -2.04 6.17
CA TRP A 53 8.93 -2.81 5.14
C TRP A 53 9.82 -1.95 4.24
N ALA A 54 9.31 -0.81 3.77
CA ALA A 54 10.06 0.12 2.91
C ALA A 54 11.25 0.77 3.61
N SER A 55 11.17 0.98 4.93
CA SER A 55 12.28 1.53 5.72
C SER A 55 13.27 0.48 6.23
N GLY A 56 13.08 -0.80 5.90
CA GLY A 56 13.94 -1.88 6.36
C GLY A 56 13.79 -2.22 7.85
N LYS A 57 12.67 -1.82 8.46
CA LYS A 57 12.32 -2.15 9.84
C LYS A 57 11.55 -3.46 9.94
#